data_AF-A0A7C7Q6V8-F1
#
_entry.id   AF-A0A7C7Q6V8-F1
#
_cell.length_a   1.000
_cell.length_b   1.000
_cell.length_c   1.000
_cell.angle_alpha   90.00
_cell.angle_beta   90.00
_cell.angle_gamma   90.00
#
_symmetry.space_group_name_H-M   'P 1'
#
loop_
_entity.id
_entity.type
_entity.pdbx_description
1 polymer ?
#
loop_
_entity_poly.entity_id
_entity_poly.type
_entity_poly.pdbx_seq_one_letter_code
_entity_poly.pdbx_strand_id
1 'polypeptide(L)'
;MSITTGSSATERNLQDAVLNCLRREKVSVIVHLLNGGQVHGTIRGFDRYVILVESGERLQMVYKHAVSYIEPMKHIGDLLRREMRREREASQSKA
;
A
#
# COMPACT_ATOMS: atom_id res chain seq x y z
N MET A 1 0.83 7.38 -34.29
CA MET A 1 -0.26 7.36 -33.28
C MET A 1 0.40 7.50 -31.92
N SER A 2 0.37 8.71 -31.36
CA SER A 2 0.96 8.99 -30.05
C SER A 2 -0.03 8.61 -28.97
N ILE A 3 0.27 7.57 -28.20
CA ILE A 3 -0.43 7.31 -26.94
C ILE A 3 0.11 8.27 -25.89
N THR A 4 -0.72 9.26 -25.57
CA THR A 4 -0.50 10.27 -24.54
C THR A 4 -0.34 9.60 -23.17
N THR A 5 0.91 9.43 -22.72
CA THR A 5 1.23 9.08 -21.33
C THR A 5 1.01 10.30 -20.44
N GLY A 6 -0.19 10.43 -19.88
CA GLY A 6 -0.51 11.46 -18.90
C GLY A 6 -1.39 10.90 -17.78
N SER A 7 -0.76 10.45 -16.68
CA SER A 7 -1.31 10.44 -15.30
C SER A 7 -0.58 9.44 -14.38
N SER A 8 0.75 9.58 -14.18
CA SER A 8 1.50 8.71 -13.25
C SER A 8 1.57 9.24 -11.81
N ALA A 9 1.03 10.43 -11.54
CA ALA A 9 1.10 11.08 -10.23
C ALA A 9 -0.10 10.71 -9.33
N THR A 10 -1.30 10.58 -9.92
CA THR A 10 -2.54 10.32 -9.17
C THR A 10 -2.66 8.85 -8.73
N GLU A 11 -2.23 7.91 -9.57
CA GLU A 11 -2.26 6.46 -9.26
C GLU A 11 -1.29 6.10 -8.13
N ARG A 12 -0.09 6.69 -8.14
CA ARG A 12 0.88 6.52 -7.05
C ARG A 12 0.32 7.04 -5.73
N ASN A 13 -0.43 8.14 -5.76
CA ASN A 13 -1.04 8.72 -4.56
C ASN A 13 -2.00 7.74 -3.88
N LEU A 14 -2.86 7.04 -4.63
CA LEU A 14 -3.77 6.05 -4.04
C LEU A 14 -3.02 4.84 -3.45
N GLN A 15 -2.07 4.28 -4.19
CA GLN A 15 -1.30 3.13 -3.72
C GLN A 15 -0.53 3.47 -2.45
N ASP A 16 0.19 4.60 -2.46
CA ASP A 16 1.00 5.04 -1.34
C ASP A 16 0.12 5.37 -0.13
N ALA A 17 -1.03 6.04 -0.33
CA ALA A 17 -2.00 6.34 0.73
C ALA A 17 -2.51 5.06 1.41
N VAL A 18 -2.88 4.03 0.63
CA VAL A 18 -3.38 2.76 1.17
C VAL A 18 -2.29 2.03 1.93
N LEU A 19 -1.10 1.85 1.34
CA LEU A 19 0.00 1.13 1.97
C LEU A 19 0.53 1.89 3.21
N ASN A 20 0.55 3.22 3.19
CA ASN A 20 0.89 4.04 4.34
C ASN A 20 -0.14 3.92 5.46
N CYS A 21 -1.44 3.97 5.12
CA CYS A 21 -2.52 3.75 6.08
C CYS A 21 -2.36 2.38 6.77
N LEU A 22 -2.15 1.32 5.99
CA LEU A 22 -1.96 -0.04 6.52
C LEU A 22 -0.73 -0.15 7.43
N ARG A 23 0.39 0.46 7.01
CA ARG A 23 1.65 0.47 7.75
C ARG A 23 1.55 1.25 9.07
N ARG A 24 1.04 2.49 9.02
CA ARG A 24 0.95 3.37 10.20
C ARG A 24 -0.01 2.84 11.26
N GLU A 25 -1.16 2.33 10.83
CA GLU A 25 -2.20 1.81 11.72
C GLU A 25 -1.97 0.35 12.11
N LYS A 26 -0.80 -0.21 11.73
CA LYS A 26 -0.35 -1.59 11.99
C LYS A 26 -1.46 -2.61 11.73
N VAL A 27 -2.12 -2.47 10.59
CA VAL A 27 -3.26 -3.31 10.22
C VAL A 27 -2.74 -4.68 9.79
N SER A 28 -3.27 -5.74 10.38
CA SER A 28 -3.04 -7.09 9.88
C SER A 28 -3.66 -7.23 8.49
N VAL A 29 -2.90 -7.79 7.55
CA VAL A 29 -3.28 -7.97 6.16
C VAL A 29 -3.00 -9.39 5.70
N ILE A 30 -3.73 -9.81 4.68
CA ILE A 30 -3.43 -10.98 3.87
C ILE A 30 -3.05 -10.49 2.48
N VAL A 31 -1.82 -10.78 2.06
CA VAL A 31 -1.34 -10.51 0.70
C VAL A 31 -1.56 -11.76 -0.13
N HIS A 32 -2.47 -11.70 -1.10
CA HIS A 32 -2.78 -12.80 -1.99
C HIS A 32 -1.88 -12.74 -3.21
N LEU A 33 -1.18 -13.83 -3.50
CA LEU A 33 -0.22 -13.92 -4.58
C LEU A 33 -0.87 -14.47 -5.86
N LEU A 34 -0.30 -14.16 -7.02
CA LEU A 34 -0.78 -14.63 -8.32
C LEU A 34 -0.75 -16.16 -8.47
N ASN A 35 0.15 -16.83 -7.74
CA ASN A 35 0.25 -18.29 -7.74
C ASN A 35 -0.75 -18.97 -6.78
N GLY A 36 -1.64 -18.21 -6.13
CA GLY A 36 -2.60 -18.71 -5.14
C GLY A 36 -2.05 -18.82 -3.72
N GLY A 37 -0.78 -18.50 -3.49
CA GLY A 37 -0.20 -18.42 -2.15
C GLY A 37 -0.68 -17.19 -1.37
N GLN A 38 -0.50 -17.21 -0.05
CA GLN A 38 -0.86 -16.10 0.83
C GLN A 38 0.29 -15.75 1.78
N VAL A 39 0.48 -14.46 2.03
CA VAL A 39 1.38 -13.95 3.06
C VAL A 39 0.55 -13.17 4.07
N HIS A 40 0.56 -13.63 5.31
CA HIS A 40 -0.16 -13.02 6.42
C HIS A 40 0.81 -12.15 7.21
N GLY A 41 0.37 -11.00 7.73
CA GLY A 41 1.19 -10.20 8.63
C GLY A 41 0.81 -8.73 8.64
N THR A 42 1.74 -7.88 9.07
CA THR A 42 1.58 -6.41 9.04
C THR A 42 2.61 -5.79 8.09
N ILE A 43 2.23 -4.74 7.37
CA ILE A 43 3.16 -4.04 6.48
C ILE A 43 4.12 -3.21 7.35
N ARG A 44 5.42 -3.51 7.29
CA ARG A 44 6.47 -2.74 7.97
C ARG A 44 7.04 -1.63 7.11
N GLY A 45 7.07 -1.82 5.79
CA GLY A 45 7.57 -0.85 4.83
C GLY A 45 7.22 -1.25 3.41
N PHE A 46 7.37 -0.33 2.47
CA PHE A 46 7.20 -0.58 1.05
C PHE A 46 7.99 0.45 0.26
N ASP A 47 8.29 0.10 -0.99
CA ASP A 47 8.82 1.03 -1.98
C ASP A 47 8.04 0.87 -3.30
N ARG A 48 8.64 1.29 -4.41
CA ARG A 48 8.03 1.17 -5.74
C ARG A 48 7.77 -0.28 -6.17
N TYR A 49 8.57 -1.26 -5.74
CA TYR A 49 8.57 -2.63 -6.27
C TYR A 49 8.29 -3.70 -5.23
N VAL A 50 8.53 -3.44 -3.94
CA VAL A 50 8.40 -4.43 -2.87
C VAL A 50 7.55 -3.93 -1.71
N ILE A 51 7.00 -4.89 -0.97
CA ILE A 51 6.30 -4.71 0.29
C ILE A 51 6.98 -5.59 1.33
N LEU A 52 7.35 -5.02 2.46
CA LEU A 52 7.88 -5.75 3.61
C LEU A 52 6.73 -6.10 4.54
N VAL A 53 6.48 -7.40 4.70
CA VAL A 53 5.43 -7.95 5.57
C VAL A 53 6.11 -8.68 6.73
N GLU A 54 5.69 -8.38 7.94
CA GLU A 54 6.20 -9.03 9.15
C GLU A 54 5.09 -9.84 9.82
N SER A 55 5.41 -11.09 10.17
CA SER A 55 4.55 -12.00 10.90
C SER A 55 5.34 -12.66 12.03
N GLY A 56 5.08 -12.23 13.27
CA GLY A 56 5.87 -12.64 14.42
C GLY A 56 7.32 -12.18 14.27
N GLU A 57 8.27 -13.12 14.32
CA GLU A 57 9.71 -12.86 14.17
C GLU A 57 10.19 -12.91 12.71
N ARG A 58 9.31 -13.23 11.76
CA ARG A 58 9.67 -13.37 10.34
C ARG A 58 9.38 -12.08 9.59
N LEU A 59 10.39 -11.57 8.90
CA LEU A 59 10.26 -10.49 7.93
C LEU A 59 10.35 -11.05 6.50
N GLN A 60 9.32 -10.83 5.70
CA GLN A 60 9.20 -11.32 4.33
C GLN A 60 9.14 -10.15 3.36
N MET A 61 9.96 -10.19 2.32
CA MET A 61 9.92 -9.23 1.22
C MET A 61 9.10 -9.81 0.08
N VAL A 62 7.99 -9.14 -0.24
CA VAL A 62 7.06 -9.54 -1.29
C VAL A 62 7.18 -8.58 -2.47
N TYR A 63 7.49 -9.09 -3.65
CA TYR A 63 7.51 -8.27 -4.87
C TYR A 63 6.09 -7.98 -5.35
N LYS A 64 5.79 -6.72 -5.65
CA LYS A 64 4.47 -6.25 -6.11
C LYS A 64 3.99 -6.95 -7.38
N HIS A 65 4.90 -7.38 -8.26
CA HIS A 65 4.53 -8.13 -9.47
C HIS A 65 3.97 -9.53 -9.18
N ALA A 66 4.21 -10.08 -7.98
CA ALA A 66 3.69 -11.37 -7.56
C ALA A 66 2.37 -11.25 -6.79
N VAL A 67 1.92 -10.03 -6.49
CA VAL A 67 0.71 -9.76 -5.70
C VAL A 67 -0.50 -9.65 -6.62
N SER A 68 -1.56 -10.37 -6.29
CA SER A 68 -2.88 -10.25 -6.91
C SER A 68 -3.68 -9.12 -6.24
N TYR A 69 -3.85 -9.18 -4.92
CA TYR A 69 -4.51 -8.14 -4.12
C TYR A 69 -4.09 -8.22 -2.65
N ILE A 70 -4.42 -7.18 -1.89
CA ILE A 70 -4.15 -7.08 -0.44
C ILE A 70 -5.47 -6.90 0.29
N GLU A 71 -5.71 -7.75 1.27
CA GLU A 71 -6.93 -7.79 2.07
C GLU A 71 -6.64 -7.35 3.52
N PRO A 72 -7.17 -6.20 3.98
CA PRO A 72 -7.06 -5.79 5.38
C PRO A 72 -8.03 -6.55 6.28
N MET A 73 -7.55 -7.01 7.44
CA MET A 73 -8.38 -7.74 8.43
C MET A 73 -9.37 -6.84 9.19
N LYS A 74 -9.27 -5.51 9.02
CA LYS A 74 -10.25 -4.54 9.54
C LYS A 74 -10.59 -3.54 8.45
N HIS A 75 -11.81 -3.04 8.48
CA HIS A 75 -12.24 -2.00 7.55
C HIS A 75 -11.41 -0.72 7.73
N ILE A 76 -10.80 -0.24 6.65
CA ILE A 76 -9.92 0.95 6.68
C ILE A 76 -10.54 2.19 6.04
N GLY A 77 -11.81 2.17 5.62
CA GLY A 77 -12.40 3.26 4.83
C GLY A 77 -12.28 4.65 5.47
N ASP A 78 -12.54 4.76 6.77
CA ASP A 78 -12.42 6.05 7.49
C ASP A 78 -10.97 6.46 7.74
N LEU A 79 -10.09 5.48 7.97
CA LEU A 79 -8.66 5.73 8.15
C LEU A 79 -8.02 6.21 6.85
N LEU A 80 -8.39 5.59 5.73
CA LEU A 80 -7.92 5.96 4.41
C LEU A 80 -8.36 7.38 4.02
N ARG A 81 -9.61 7.75 4.32
CA ARG A 81 -10.10 9.13 4.11
C ARG A 81 -9.27 10.16 4.88
N ARG A 82 -8.89 9.85 6.12
CA ARG A 82 -8.02 10.71 6.94
C ARG A 82 -6.61 10.80 6.36
N GLU A 83 -6.09 9.71 5.84
CA GLU A 83 -4.75 9.69 5.24
C GLU A 83 -4.66 10.52 3.96
N MET A 84 -5.62 10.33 3.06
CA MET A 84 -5.70 11.12 1.82
C MET A 84 -5.83 12.62 2.10
N ARG A 85 -6.52 13.01 3.19
CA ARG A 85 -6.60 14.41 3.61
C ARG A 85 -5.24 14.92 4.09
N ARG A 86 -4.52 14.14 4.90
CA ARG A 86 -3.17 14.51 5.38
C ARG A 86 -2.16 14.67 4.26
N GLU A 87 -2.17 13.78 3.27
CA GLU A 87 -1.26 13.87 2.12
C GLU A 87 -1.53 15.10 1.26
N ARG A 88 -2.81 15.49 1.11
CA ARG A 88 -3.19 16.73 0.42
C ARG A 88 -2.74 17.97 1.18
N GLU A 89 -2.92 17.99 2.50
CA GLU A 89 -2.48 19.09 3.38
C GLU A 89 -0.94 19.23 3.41
N ALA A 90 -0.21 18.11 3.47
CA ALA A 90 1.26 18.09 3.45
C ALA A 90 1.86 18.47 2.09
N SER A 91 1.11 18.28 1.00
CA SER A 91 1.50 18.72 -0.34
C SER A 91 1.29 20.23 -0.54
N GLN A 92 0.37 20.84 0.21
CA GLN A 92 0.07 22.27 0.14
C GLN A 92 0.99 23.14 1.02
N SER A 93 1.58 22.61 2.09
CA SER A 93 2.48 23.37 2.97
C SER A 93 3.94 23.50 2.46
N LYS A 94 4.25 22.91 1.30
CA LYS A 94 5.58 22.95 0.67
C LYS A 94 5.68 23.91 -0.52
N ALA A 95 4.64 24.70 -0.78
CA ALA A 95 4.61 25.77 -1.79
C ALA A 95 4.60 27.14 -1.09
#